data_AF-A0A2U9CW31-F1
#
_entry.id   AF-A0A2U9CW31-F1
#
_cell.length_a   1.000
_cell.length_b   1.000
_cell.length_c   1.000
_cell.angle_alpha   90.00
_cell.angle_beta   90.00
_cell.angle_gamma   90.00
#
_symmetry.space_group_name_H-M   'P 1'
#
loop_
_entity.id
_entity.type
_entity.pdbx_description
1 polymer ?
#
loop_
_entity_poly.entity_id
_entity_poly.type
_entity_poly.pdbx_seq_one_letter_code
_entity_poly.pdbx_strand_id
1 'polypeptide(L)'
;MLASRCPFEDVKERSIRLLQAVQDLGVRIPRPLGNGPSRFIPEKEILQVSKVDARTQSIFEDAFAALRRLDNISLVMGFHPQYLESFLRTQHYLLQMDGPLSLHYRHYIGIMAAARHQCSYLVNLHVNDFLQVGGDLKWLNGLDEAPQKLQQLGELNKILAHRPWLLTKEHIERLLKAEEHSWSLAELIHAVVLLTHYHSLASFTFGCGIMPEIHCDGGHTFRPPSLSQYCVCDIANGNGHANHHDDLFGNQEVCGEVEVLMERMKQLQECRDDEEASQEEMATRFEREKTESMLVVTAEDEEGVPSRDISRHFEDPSYGYKDFSRRGEHVPTLRVQDYSWEDHGFSLVNRLYPDVGQMLDEKFQMAYNLTYNTMATHKDVDTSMLRRAIWNYIHCMFGIRYDDYDYGEINQLLDRSFKIYIKTMVCSPEKTTKRMYESFWRQFQHSEKVHVNLLLMEARMQAELLYALRAITRYMT
;
A
#
# COMPACT_ATOMS: atom_id res chain seq x y z
N MET A 1 -10.03 18.60 -13.15
CA MET A 1 -8.63 18.36 -12.70
C MET A 1 -7.83 19.65 -12.62
N LEU A 2 -7.53 20.32 -13.75
CA LEU A 2 -6.71 21.55 -13.72
C LEU A 2 -7.30 22.65 -12.82
N ALA A 3 -8.61 22.87 -12.91
CA ALA A 3 -9.32 23.86 -12.09
C ALA A 3 -9.34 23.56 -10.58
N SER A 4 -9.06 22.32 -10.16
CA SER A 4 -9.19 21.89 -8.76
C SER A 4 -7.86 21.55 -8.10
N ARG A 5 -6.92 20.95 -8.85
CA ARG A 5 -5.71 20.31 -8.30
C ARG A 5 -4.41 20.76 -8.95
N CYS A 6 -4.47 21.70 -9.91
CA CYS A 6 -3.22 22.24 -10.46
C CYS A 6 -2.49 23.02 -9.36
N PRO A 7 -1.20 22.74 -9.12
CA PRO A 7 -0.42 23.46 -8.13
C PRO A 7 -0.10 24.90 -8.59
N PHE A 8 -0.12 25.16 -9.91
CA PHE A 8 0.08 26.49 -10.48
C PHE A 8 -1.21 27.32 -10.46
N GLU A 9 -1.21 28.38 -9.65
CA GLU A 9 -2.42 29.16 -9.36
C GLU A 9 -2.98 29.88 -10.62
N ASP A 10 -2.11 30.34 -11.51
CA ASP A 10 -2.51 30.99 -12.77
C ASP A 10 -3.22 30.02 -13.74
N VAL A 11 -2.70 28.79 -13.84
CA VAL A 11 -3.32 27.70 -14.63
C VAL A 11 -4.66 27.30 -14.03
N LYS A 12 -4.72 27.19 -12.70
CA LYS A 12 -5.94 26.86 -11.97
C LYS A 12 -7.03 27.91 -12.18
N GLU A 13 -6.72 29.19 -11.98
CA GLU A 13 -7.68 30.29 -12.16
C GLU A 13 -8.21 30.35 -13.59
N ARG A 14 -7.33 30.24 -14.60
CA ARG A 14 -7.75 30.20 -16.01
C ARG A 14 -8.63 28.99 -16.32
N SER A 15 -8.31 27.83 -15.75
CA SER A 15 -9.11 26.62 -15.91
C SER A 15 -10.49 26.75 -15.27
N ILE A 16 -10.61 27.44 -14.13
CA ILE A 16 -11.91 27.74 -13.48
C ILE A 16 -12.75 28.62 -14.39
N ARG A 17 -12.17 29.70 -14.95
CA ARG A 17 -12.88 30.60 -15.87
C ARG A 17 -13.33 29.88 -17.14
N LEU A 18 -12.51 28.98 -17.67
CA LEU A 18 -12.87 28.16 -18.82
C LEU A 18 -14.05 27.22 -18.50
N LEU A 19 -14.03 26.57 -17.34
CA LEU A 19 -15.15 25.74 -16.90
C LEU A 19 -16.43 26.55 -16.74
N GLN A 20 -16.37 27.75 -16.15
CA GLN A 20 -17.52 28.65 -16.04
C GLN A 20 -18.09 29.00 -17.42
N ALA A 21 -17.25 29.39 -18.38
CA ALA A 21 -17.69 29.69 -19.74
C ALA A 21 -18.34 28.47 -20.43
N VAL A 22 -17.79 27.27 -20.24
CA VAL A 22 -18.36 26.02 -20.77
C VAL A 22 -19.71 25.70 -20.10
N GLN A 23 -19.85 25.98 -18.81
CA GLN A 23 -21.10 25.83 -18.08
C GLN A 23 -22.17 26.81 -18.55
N ASP A 24 -21.80 28.07 -18.81
CA ASP A 24 -22.67 29.12 -19.34
C ASP A 24 -23.20 28.78 -20.74
N LEU A 25 -22.42 28.00 -21.52
CA LEU A 25 -22.84 27.43 -22.80
C LEU A 25 -23.77 26.20 -22.67
N GLY A 26 -24.15 25.82 -21.44
CA GLY A 26 -25.07 24.71 -21.17
C GLY A 26 -24.42 23.33 -21.20
N VAL A 27 -23.09 23.23 -21.29
CA VAL A 27 -22.37 21.95 -21.25
C VAL A 27 -22.31 21.43 -19.81
N ARG A 28 -22.69 20.17 -19.61
CA ARG A 28 -22.62 19.54 -18.29
C ARG A 28 -21.19 19.21 -17.92
N ILE A 29 -20.73 19.77 -16.79
CA ILE A 29 -19.40 19.50 -16.26
C ILE A 29 -19.44 18.26 -15.35
N PRO A 30 -18.53 17.30 -15.54
CA PRO A 30 -18.41 16.16 -14.65
C PRO A 30 -18.00 16.62 -13.26
N ARG A 31 -18.67 16.10 -12.23
CA ARG A 31 -18.34 16.37 -10.84
C ARG A 31 -17.73 15.15 -10.17
N PRO A 32 -16.75 15.31 -9.28
CA PRO A 32 -16.25 14.22 -8.45
C PRO A 32 -17.40 13.55 -7.70
N LEU A 33 -17.37 12.21 -7.61
CA LEU A 33 -18.33 11.45 -6.81
C LEU A 33 -18.08 11.54 -5.30
N GLY A 34 -16.84 11.86 -4.89
CA GLY A 34 -16.46 12.03 -3.49
C GLY A 34 -15.95 13.44 -3.20
N ASN A 35 -15.96 13.80 -1.91
CA ASN A 35 -15.53 15.10 -1.40
C ASN A 35 -14.00 15.19 -1.16
N GLY A 36 -13.17 14.46 -1.91
CA GLY A 36 -11.73 14.47 -1.67
C GLY A 36 -10.98 13.25 -2.23
N PRO A 37 -9.66 13.16 -1.95
CA PRO A 37 -8.82 12.05 -2.41
C PRO A 37 -8.99 10.76 -1.60
N SER A 38 -9.61 10.82 -0.42
CA SER A 38 -9.89 9.67 0.46
C SER A 38 -11.35 9.64 0.88
N ARG A 39 -11.93 8.45 0.98
CA ARG A 39 -13.26 8.20 1.57
C ARG A 39 -13.23 8.02 3.09
N PHE A 40 -12.05 7.86 3.67
CA PHE A 40 -11.86 7.65 5.11
C PHE A 40 -11.53 8.95 5.84
N ILE A 41 -10.81 9.86 5.21
CA ILE A 41 -10.38 11.12 5.81
C ILE A 41 -11.38 12.24 5.45
N PRO A 42 -11.90 12.99 6.43
CA PRO A 42 -12.78 14.13 6.17
C PRO A 42 -12.11 15.19 5.28
N GLU A 43 -12.85 15.75 4.31
CA GLU A 43 -12.34 16.75 3.35
C GLU A 43 -11.63 17.94 4.02
N LYS A 44 -12.16 18.41 5.15
CA LYS A 44 -11.60 19.53 5.90
C LYS A 44 -10.20 19.25 6.48
N GLU A 45 -9.84 17.97 6.63
CA GLU A 45 -8.57 17.50 7.17
C GLU A 45 -7.59 17.08 6.07
N ILE A 46 -8.06 17.00 4.82
CA ILE A 46 -7.21 16.80 3.65
C ILE A 46 -6.40 18.06 3.36
N LEU A 47 -5.15 17.87 2.96
CA LEU A 47 -4.27 18.94 2.52
C LEU A 47 -4.83 19.68 1.32
N GLN A 48 -4.94 21.01 1.44
CA GLN A 48 -5.31 21.88 0.33
C GLN A 48 -4.03 22.27 -0.42
N VAL A 49 -3.91 21.87 -1.69
CA VAL A 49 -2.73 22.14 -2.53
C VAL A 49 -2.29 23.60 -2.46
N SER A 50 -3.22 24.57 -2.46
CA SER A 50 -2.90 26.01 -2.39
C SER A 50 -2.51 26.53 -1.00
N LYS A 51 -2.47 25.70 0.04
CA LYS A 51 -2.19 26.09 1.44
C LYS A 51 -1.12 25.23 2.12
N VAL A 52 -0.41 24.39 1.36
CA VAL A 52 0.72 23.64 1.90
C VAL A 52 1.95 24.55 2.05
N ASP A 53 2.93 24.09 2.81
CA ASP A 53 4.21 24.79 2.93
C ASP A 53 5.00 24.77 1.61
N ALA A 54 6.00 25.65 1.49
CA ALA A 54 6.76 25.83 0.26
C ALA A 54 7.45 24.55 -0.26
N ARG A 55 7.90 23.66 0.64
CA ARG A 55 8.55 22.41 0.24
C ARG A 55 7.53 21.46 -0.37
N THR A 56 6.40 21.25 0.30
CA THR A 56 5.32 20.40 -0.20
C THR A 56 4.75 20.93 -1.52
N GLN A 57 4.62 22.24 -1.65
CA GLN A 57 4.19 22.89 -2.89
C GLN A 57 5.15 22.58 -4.05
N SER A 58 6.47 22.72 -3.84
CA SER A 58 7.49 22.38 -4.85
C SER A 58 7.38 20.92 -5.29
N ILE A 59 7.21 19.98 -4.34
CA ILE A 59 7.05 18.56 -4.65
C ILE A 59 5.82 18.33 -5.54
N PHE A 60 4.70 19.00 -5.24
CA PHE A 60 3.49 18.91 -6.06
C PHE A 60 3.67 19.52 -7.45
N GLU A 61 4.39 20.64 -7.57
CA GLU A 61 4.72 21.27 -8.86
C GLU A 61 5.57 20.35 -9.73
N ASP A 62 6.61 19.75 -9.16
CA ASP A 62 7.49 18.80 -9.86
C ASP A 62 6.75 17.54 -10.27
N ALA A 63 5.95 16.96 -9.36
CA ALA A 63 5.10 15.81 -9.65
C ALA A 63 4.13 16.10 -10.80
N PHE A 64 3.48 17.27 -10.76
CA PHE A 64 2.54 17.68 -11.78
C PHE A 64 3.23 17.94 -13.13
N ALA A 65 4.43 18.53 -13.12
CA ALA A 65 5.20 18.77 -14.33
C ALA A 65 5.61 17.47 -15.01
N ALA A 66 6.04 16.47 -14.24
CA ALA A 66 6.47 15.16 -14.73
C ALA A 66 5.30 14.27 -15.16
N LEU A 67 4.28 14.15 -14.31
CA LEU A 67 3.17 13.20 -14.49
C LEU A 67 1.96 13.81 -15.23
N ARG A 68 1.95 15.12 -15.46
CA ARG A 68 0.82 15.91 -16.02
C ARG A 68 -0.47 15.85 -15.20
N ARG A 69 -0.41 15.24 -14.02
CA ARG A 69 -1.50 15.13 -13.05
C ARG A 69 -0.94 15.05 -11.64
N LEU A 70 -1.75 15.45 -10.69
CA LEU A 70 -1.55 15.18 -9.27
C LEU A 70 -2.68 14.25 -8.82
N ASP A 71 -2.33 12.99 -8.60
CA ASP A 71 -3.27 11.92 -8.29
C ASP A 71 -3.62 11.87 -6.79
N ASN A 72 -4.67 11.13 -6.45
CA ASN A 72 -5.21 11.01 -5.10
C ASN A 72 -4.21 10.35 -4.14
N ILE A 73 -3.38 9.42 -4.63
CA ILE A 73 -2.30 8.81 -3.84
C ILE A 73 -1.30 9.88 -3.42
N SER A 74 -0.82 10.70 -4.36
CA SER A 74 0.15 11.76 -4.09
C SER A 74 -0.40 12.80 -3.13
N LEU A 75 -1.69 13.16 -3.27
CA LEU A 75 -2.36 14.08 -2.35
C LEU A 75 -2.43 13.55 -0.91
N VAL A 76 -2.72 12.26 -0.72
CA VAL A 76 -2.74 11.64 0.62
C VAL A 76 -1.33 11.42 1.16
N MET A 77 -0.38 10.98 0.34
CA MET A 77 1.03 10.89 0.75
C MET A 77 1.62 12.26 1.10
N GLY A 78 1.02 13.36 0.63
CA GLY A 78 1.38 14.73 0.97
C GLY A 78 1.36 15.04 2.47
N PHE A 79 0.66 14.26 3.31
CA PHE A 79 0.79 14.37 4.78
C PHE A 79 2.24 14.16 5.25
N HIS A 80 3.05 13.46 4.46
CA HIS A 80 4.45 13.14 4.74
C HIS A 80 5.34 13.50 3.53
N PRO A 81 5.65 14.80 3.33
CA PRO A 81 6.34 15.28 2.13
C PRO A 81 7.71 14.62 1.88
N GLN A 82 8.46 14.32 2.95
CA GLN A 82 9.76 13.63 2.87
C GLN A 82 9.63 12.24 2.25
N TYR A 83 8.59 11.49 2.62
CA TYR A 83 8.31 10.20 2.04
C TYR A 83 7.78 10.33 0.61
N LEU A 84 6.84 11.26 0.37
CA LEU A 84 6.27 11.52 -0.95
C LEU A 84 7.35 11.80 -2.01
N GLU A 85 8.34 12.63 -1.66
CA GLU A 85 9.47 12.95 -2.54
C GLU A 85 10.26 11.69 -2.94
N SER A 86 10.59 10.84 -1.97
CA SER A 86 11.29 9.57 -2.24
C SER A 86 10.44 8.60 -3.06
N PHE A 87 9.14 8.52 -2.77
CA PHE A 87 8.18 7.70 -3.50
C PHE A 87 8.08 8.12 -4.98
N LEU A 88 7.87 9.41 -5.24
CA LEU A 88 7.72 9.94 -6.60
C LEU A 88 8.99 9.74 -7.44
N ARG A 89 10.16 9.97 -6.85
CA ARG A 89 11.45 9.73 -7.50
C ARG A 89 11.62 8.26 -7.87
N THR A 90 11.27 7.34 -6.95
CA THR A 90 11.30 5.90 -7.21
C THR A 90 10.34 5.51 -8.33
N GLN A 91 9.11 6.03 -8.30
CA GLN A 91 8.09 5.73 -9.32
C GLN A 91 8.50 6.26 -10.71
N HIS A 92 9.07 7.48 -10.77
CA HIS A 92 9.60 8.05 -12.00
C HIS A 92 10.70 7.16 -12.61
N TYR A 93 11.65 6.69 -11.79
CA TYR A 93 12.69 5.79 -12.25
C TYR A 93 12.10 4.46 -12.76
N LEU A 94 11.22 3.85 -11.98
CA LEU A 94 10.66 2.54 -12.33
C LEU A 94 9.84 2.58 -13.62
N LEU A 95 9.08 3.65 -13.87
CA LEU A 95 8.10 3.71 -14.96
C LEU A 95 8.49 4.57 -16.15
N GLN A 96 9.41 5.53 -16.02
CA GLN A 96 9.69 6.52 -17.08
C GLN A 96 11.14 6.49 -17.56
N MET A 97 12.10 6.19 -16.69
CA MET A 97 13.52 6.16 -17.06
C MET A 97 13.88 4.92 -17.88
N ASP A 98 14.99 4.97 -18.61
CA ASP A 98 15.53 3.82 -19.31
C ASP A 98 15.82 2.67 -18.33
N GLY A 99 15.51 1.44 -18.74
CA GLY A 99 15.63 0.27 -17.88
C GLY A 99 15.42 -1.03 -18.66
N PRO A 100 15.60 -2.19 -18.02
CA PRO A 100 15.59 -3.50 -18.69
C PRO A 100 14.30 -3.81 -19.45
N LEU A 101 13.15 -3.32 -18.97
CA LEU A 101 11.84 -3.56 -19.57
C LEU A 101 11.35 -2.36 -20.38
N SER A 102 10.59 -2.61 -21.44
CA SER A 102 9.88 -1.57 -22.19
C SER A 102 8.75 -0.94 -21.37
N LEU A 103 8.39 0.31 -21.66
CA LEU A 103 7.37 1.05 -20.89
C LEU A 103 6.01 0.32 -20.84
N HIS A 104 5.55 -0.24 -21.96
CA HIS A 104 4.29 -0.98 -22.00
C HIS A 104 4.36 -2.30 -21.19
N TYR A 105 5.51 -2.99 -21.15
CA TYR A 105 5.68 -4.14 -20.25
C TYR A 105 5.57 -3.71 -18.78
N ARG A 106 6.19 -2.60 -18.40
CA ARG A 106 6.19 -2.11 -17.02
C ARG A 106 4.77 -1.79 -16.54
N HIS A 107 3.99 -1.06 -17.35
CA HIS A 107 2.60 -0.75 -17.00
C HIS A 107 1.73 -2.00 -16.98
N TYR A 108 1.92 -2.94 -17.91
CA TYR A 108 1.16 -4.20 -17.90
C TYR A 108 1.47 -5.06 -16.66
N ILE A 109 2.74 -5.11 -16.22
CA ILE A 109 3.14 -5.74 -14.96
C ILE A 109 2.45 -5.04 -13.78
N GLY A 110 2.34 -3.71 -13.80
CA GLY A 110 1.57 -2.94 -12.81
C GLY A 110 0.09 -3.33 -12.77
N ILE A 111 -0.55 -3.52 -13.94
CA ILE A 111 -1.93 -4.04 -14.04
C ILE A 111 -2.04 -5.42 -13.39
N MET A 112 -1.14 -6.35 -13.77
CA MET A 112 -1.13 -7.72 -13.25
C MET A 112 -0.97 -7.77 -11.73
N ALA A 113 -0.09 -6.93 -11.17
CA ALA A 113 0.16 -6.83 -9.74
C ALA A 113 -1.07 -6.27 -9.00
N ALA A 114 -1.58 -5.11 -9.44
CA ALA A 114 -2.74 -4.46 -8.82
C ALA A 114 -4.01 -5.34 -8.85
N ALA A 115 -4.20 -6.12 -9.93
CA ALA A 115 -5.33 -7.03 -10.07
C ALA A 115 -5.32 -8.19 -9.06
N ARG A 116 -4.16 -8.56 -8.47
CA ARG A 116 -4.09 -9.59 -7.41
C ARG A 116 -4.91 -9.23 -6.17
N HIS A 117 -5.18 -7.95 -5.98
CA HIS A 117 -5.97 -7.38 -4.88
C HIS A 117 -7.22 -6.65 -5.37
N GLN A 118 -7.67 -6.89 -6.60
CA GLN A 118 -8.87 -6.23 -7.16
C GLN A 118 -8.78 -4.69 -7.06
N CYS A 119 -7.57 -4.13 -7.15
CA CYS A 119 -7.34 -2.71 -6.94
C CYS A 119 -7.64 -1.92 -8.22
N SER A 120 -8.93 -1.68 -8.47
CA SER A 120 -9.42 -1.01 -9.68
C SER A 120 -8.80 0.38 -9.90
N TYR A 121 -8.48 1.10 -8.82
CA TYR A 121 -7.78 2.38 -8.90
C TYR A 121 -6.44 2.26 -9.64
N LEU A 122 -5.58 1.32 -9.21
CA LEU A 122 -4.25 1.12 -9.78
C LEU A 122 -4.31 0.41 -11.14
N VAL A 123 -5.25 -0.53 -11.32
CA VAL A 123 -5.51 -1.14 -12.63
C VAL A 123 -5.85 -0.06 -13.66
N ASN A 124 -6.80 0.82 -13.35
CA ASN A 124 -7.20 1.90 -14.26
C ASN A 124 -6.08 2.94 -14.46
N LEU A 125 -5.28 3.21 -13.43
CA LEU A 125 -4.10 4.08 -13.55
C LEU A 125 -3.16 3.54 -14.63
N HIS A 126 -2.81 2.25 -14.55
CA HIS A 126 -1.89 1.62 -15.49
C HIS A 126 -2.49 1.29 -16.85
N VAL A 127 -3.78 0.98 -16.95
CA VAL A 127 -4.45 0.83 -18.25
C VAL A 127 -4.31 2.11 -19.08
N ASN A 128 -4.56 3.26 -18.45
CA ASN A 128 -4.42 4.55 -19.13
C ASN A 128 -2.98 4.80 -19.58
N ASP A 129 -2.00 4.58 -18.68
CA ASP A 129 -0.59 4.84 -18.99
C ASP A 129 -0.03 3.83 -20.01
N PHE A 130 -0.44 2.55 -19.94
CA PHE A 130 -0.13 1.49 -20.91
C PHE A 130 -0.56 1.88 -22.33
N LEU A 131 -1.79 2.37 -22.48
CA LEU A 131 -2.31 2.81 -23.78
C LEU A 131 -1.57 4.06 -24.28
N GLN A 132 -1.23 5.00 -23.38
CA GLN A 132 -0.49 6.21 -23.75
C GLN A 132 0.91 5.90 -24.30
N VAL A 133 1.58 4.87 -23.77
CA VAL A 133 2.90 4.43 -24.27
C VAL A 133 2.82 3.44 -25.45
N GLY A 134 1.63 3.25 -26.05
CA GLY A 134 1.43 2.44 -27.25
C GLY A 134 1.27 0.94 -27.01
N GLY A 135 0.83 0.54 -25.81
CA GLY A 135 0.51 -0.86 -25.50
C GLY A 135 -0.64 -1.41 -26.35
N ASP A 136 -0.59 -2.70 -26.69
CA ASP A 136 -1.63 -3.37 -27.47
C ASP A 136 -2.90 -3.58 -26.65
N LEU A 137 -4.01 -3.02 -27.13
CA LEU A 137 -5.33 -3.12 -26.51
C LEU A 137 -5.76 -4.58 -26.27
N LYS A 138 -5.31 -5.53 -27.10
CA LYS A 138 -5.67 -6.94 -26.96
C LYS A 138 -5.22 -7.53 -25.63
N TRP A 139 -4.08 -7.09 -25.10
CA TRP A 139 -3.56 -7.60 -23.83
C TRP A 139 -4.53 -7.28 -22.67
N LEU A 140 -5.31 -6.20 -22.78
CA LEU A 140 -6.26 -5.80 -21.72
C LEU A 140 -7.47 -6.75 -21.61
N ASN A 141 -7.64 -7.71 -22.52
CA ASN A 141 -8.65 -8.75 -22.42
C ASN A 141 -8.29 -9.88 -21.44
N GLY A 142 -7.04 -9.90 -20.94
CA GLY A 142 -6.58 -10.83 -19.92
C GLY A 142 -5.18 -11.34 -20.16
N LEU A 143 -4.63 -12.05 -19.17
CA LEU A 143 -3.25 -12.53 -19.21
C LEU A 143 -2.98 -13.44 -20.43
N ASP A 144 -3.95 -14.27 -20.83
CA ASP A 144 -3.83 -15.19 -21.96
C ASP A 144 -3.62 -14.48 -23.31
N GLU A 145 -4.00 -13.21 -23.42
CA GLU A 145 -3.84 -12.39 -24.63
C GLU A 145 -2.53 -11.59 -24.64
N ALA A 146 -1.73 -11.67 -23.56
CA ALA A 146 -0.40 -11.05 -23.47
C ALA A 146 0.69 -11.94 -24.10
N PRO A 147 1.90 -11.43 -24.38
CA PRO A 147 3.03 -12.24 -24.80
C PRO A 147 3.35 -13.34 -23.80
N GLN A 148 3.75 -14.51 -24.29
CA GLN A 148 4.03 -15.69 -23.46
C GLN A 148 5.07 -15.40 -22.35
N LYS A 149 6.03 -14.51 -22.61
CA LYS A 149 6.99 -14.01 -21.60
C LYS A 149 6.29 -13.41 -20.37
N LEU A 150 5.23 -12.61 -20.54
CA LEU A 150 4.43 -12.03 -19.46
C LEU A 150 3.48 -13.04 -18.83
N GLN A 151 2.92 -13.96 -19.62
CA GLN A 151 2.08 -15.05 -19.09
C GLN A 151 2.83 -15.89 -18.05
N GLN A 152 4.08 -16.25 -18.35
CA GLN A 152 4.93 -17.03 -17.44
C GLN A 152 5.20 -16.31 -16.11
N LEU A 153 5.22 -14.97 -16.10
CA LEU A 153 5.39 -14.17 -14.90
C LEU A 153 4.18 -14.25 -13.95
N GLY A 154 3.00 -14.65 -14.45
CA GLY A 154 1.76 -14.76 -13.68
C GLY A 154 1.87 -15.68 -12.45
N GLU A 155 2.62 -16.78 -12.56
CA GLU A 155 2.86 -17.71 -11.45
C GLU A 155 3.66 -17.04 -10.32
N LEU A 156 4.71 -16.31 -10.69
CA LEU A 156 5.54 -15.59 -9.73
C LEU A 156 4.75 -14.44 -9.08
N ASN A 157 3.96 -13.71 -9.87
CA ASN A 157 3.08 -12.64 -9.42
C ASN A 157 2.13 -13.12 -8.30
N LYS A 158 1.36 -14.18 -8.53
CA LYS A 158 0.39 -14.67 -7.54
C LYS A 158 1.09 -15.17 -6.26
N ILE A 159 2.25 -15.81 -6.37
CA ILE A 159 3.02 -16.28 -5.21
C ILE A 159 3.49 -15.09 -4.39
N LEU A 160 4.11 -14.08 -5.02
CA LEU A 160 4.59 -12.89 -4.32
C LEU A 160 3.47 -12.14 -3.59
N ALA A 161 2.34 -11.91 -4.26
CA ALA A 161 1.24 -11.12 -3.69
C ALA A 161 0.62 -11.74 -2.43
N HIS A 162 0.65 -13.07 -2.31
CA HIS A 162 -0.20 -13.76 -1.32
C HIS A 162 0.57 -14.68 -0.39
N ARG A 163 1.62 -15.35 -0.88
CA ARG A 163 2.37 -16.38 -0.15
C ARG A 163 3.84 -16.38 -0.57
N PRO A 164 4.58 -15.26 -0.40
CA PRO A 164 5.92 -15.08 -0.97
C PRO A 164 6.93 -16.13 -0.47
N TRP A 165 6.72 -16.69 0.71
CA TRP A 165 7.54 -17.77 1.28
C TRP A 165 7.49 -19.10 0.52
N LEU A 166 6.50 -19.32 -0.34
CA LEU A 166 6.42 -20.50 -1.21
C LEU A 166 7.28 -20.37 -2.47
N LEU A 167 7.88 -19.20 -2.69
CA LEU A 167 8.74 -19.00 -3.84
C LEU A 167 10.05 -19.79 -3.69
N THR A 168 10.41 -20.51 -4.75
CA THR A 168 11.58 -21.39 -4.77
C THR A 168 12.47 -21.09 -5.97
N LYS A 169 13.70 -21.62 -5.99
CA LYS A 169 14.62 -21.45 -7.11
C LYS A 169 14.08 -22.05 -8.42
N GLU A 170 13.22 -23.08 -8.35
CA GLU A 170 12.59 -23.70 -9.52
C GLU A 170 11.57 -22.77 -10.18
N HIS A 171 10.98 -21.83 -9.43
CA HIS A 171 10.16 -20.76 -10.01
C HIS A 171 11.02 -19.79 -10.82
N ILE A 172 12.21 -19.46 -10.31
CA ILE A 172 13.18 -18.58 -10.98
C ILE A 172 13.75 -19.26 -12.23
N GLU A 173 14.14 -20.53 -12.12
CA GLU A 173 14.69 -21.32 -13.22
C GLU A 173 13.74 -21.40 -14.42
N ARG A 174 12.43 -21.60 -14.16
CA ARG A 174 11.41 -21.64 -15.21
C ARG A 174 11.34 -20.34 -16.03
N LEU A 175 11.57 -19.18 -15.42
CA LEU A 175 11.55 -17.88 -16.12
C LEU A 175 12.84 -17.65 -16.91
N LEU A 176 13.99 -18.06 -16.36
CA LEU A 176 15.30 -17.82 -16.96
C LEU A 176 15.67 -18.83 -18.05
N LYS A 177 15.05 -20.02 -18.06
CA LYS A 177 15.31 -21.10 -19.05
C LYS A 177 14.20 -21.27 -20.09
N ALA A 178 13.30 -20.30 -20.25
CA ALA A 178 12.13 -20.38 -21.14
C ALA A 178 12.43 -20.23 -22.65
N GLU A 179 13.58 -20.73 -23.12
CA GLU A 179 14.04 -20.67 -24.53
C GLU A 179 13.77 -19.31 -25.20
N GLU A 180 12.84 -19.24 -26.17
CA GLU A 180 12.49 -18.04 -26.94
C GLU A 180 11.94 -16.88 -26.09
N HIS A 181 11.38 -17.18 -24.93
CA HIS A 181 10.73 -16.20 -24.04
C HIS A 181 11.46 -16.02 -22.71
N SER A 182 12.75 -16.38 -22.65
CA SER A 182 13.55 -16.27 -21.44
C SER A 182 13.60 -14.83 -20.90
N TRP A 183 13.50 -14.73 -19.58
CA TRP A 183 13.82 -13.52 -18.84
C TRP A 183 15.33 -13.44 -18.61
N SER A 184 15.91 -12.25 -18.74
CA SER A 184 17.22 -11.98 -18.15
C SER A 184 17.09 -11.69 -16.65
N LEU A 185 18.19 -11.81 -15.90
CA LEU A 185 18.19 -11.46 -14.47
C LEU A 185 17.84 -9.98 -14.23
N ALA A 186 18.28 -9.07 -15.10
CA ALA A 186 17.97 -7.64 -14.99
C ALA A 186 16.47 -7.36 -15.21
N GLU A 187 15.88 -7.96 -16.25
CA GLU A 187 14.44 -7.87 -16.50
C GLU A 187 13.62 -8.48 -15.37
N LEU A 188 14.05 -9.63 -14.84
CA LEU A 188 13.36 -10.31 -13.75
C LEU A 188 13.39 -9.48 -12.46
N ILE A 189 14.54 -8.88 -12.11
CA ILE A 189 14.64 -7.98 -10.95
C ILE A 189 13.73 -6.76 -11.13
N HIS A 190 13.73 -6.14 -12.31
CA HIS A 190 12.83 -5.02 -12.60
C HIS A 190 11.36 -5.43 -12.45
N ALA A 191 10.97 -6.59 -13.00
CA ALA A 191 9.62 -7.11 -12.87
C ALA A 191 9.24 -7.40 -11.42
N VAL A 192 10.12 -8.07 -10.65
CA VAL A 192 9.91 -8.34 -9.23
C VAL A 192 9.69 -7.05 -8.44
N VAL A 193 10.50 -6.02 -8.68
CA VAL A 193 10.36 -4.71 -8.01
C VAL A 193 9.02 -4.06 -8.36
N LEU A 194 8.60 -4.09 -9.64
CA LEU A 194 7.29 -3.57 -10.05
C LEU A 194 6.13 -4.33 -9.41
N LEU A 195 6.20 -5.66 -9.38
CA LEU A 195 5.16 -6.51 -8.78
C LEU A 195 4.98 -6.16 -7.29
N THR A 196 6.07 -6.23 -6.50
CA THR A 196 6.00 -5.96 -5.05
C THR A 196 5.65 -4.51 -4.74
N HIS A 197 6.08 -3.56 -5.58
CA HIS A 197 5.69 -2.16 -5.49
C HIS A 197 4.16 -1.98 -5.63
N TYR A 198 3.53 -2.63 -6.61
CA TYR A 198 2.09 -2.47 -6.83
C TYR A 198 1.20 -3.36 -5.96
N HIS A 199 1.72 -4.48 -5.43
CA HIS A 199 1.05 -5.20 -4.34
C HIS A 199 0.95 -4.35 -3.08
N SER A 200 2.07 -3.75 -2.68
CA SER A 200 2.13 -2.89 -1.51
C SER A 200 1.39 -1.57 -1.72
N LEU A 201 1.45 -0.97 -2.91
CA LEU A 201 0.68 0.24 -3.20
C LEU A 201 -0.84 -0.03 -3.21
N ALA A 202 -1.28 -1.25 -3.56
CA ALA A 202 -2.68 -1.65 -3.40
C ALA A 202 -3.08 -1.64 -1.91
N SER A 203 -2.21 -2.15 -1.02
CA SER A 203 -2.41 -2.04 0.44
C SER A 203 -2.58 -0.59 0.91
N PHE A 204 -1.74 0.33 0.45
CA PHE A 204 -1.90 1.76 0.76
C PHE A 204 -3.20 2.35 0.19
N THR A 205 -3.55 1.99 -1.05
CA THR A 205 -4.74 2.48 -1.73
C THR A 205 -6.01 2.13 -0.96
N PHE A 206 -6.14 0.88 -0.52
CA PHE A 206 -7.27 0.45 0.29
C PHE A 206 -7.20 0.98 1.74
N GLY A 207 -6.02 0.94 2.38
CA GLY A 207 -5.81 1.42 3.75
C GLY A 207 -6.13 2.90 3.95
N CYS A 208 -5.81 3.73 2.95
CA CYS A 208 -6.15 5.15 2.95
C CYS A 208 -7.52 5.45 2.33
N GLY A 209 -8.25 4.43 1.87
CA GLY A 209 -9.56 4.59 1.25
C GLY A 209 -9.54 5.51 0.03
N ILE A 210 -8.49 5.42 -0.79
CA ILE A 210 -8.28 6.29 -1.95
C ILE A 210 -9.48 6.24 -2.90
N MET A 211 -9.93 7.43 -3.33
CA MET A 211 -11.04 7.58 -4.26
C MET A 211 -10.58 7.42 -5.72
N PRO A 212 -11.42 6.91 -6.63
CA PRO A 212 -11.15 6.95 -8.06
C PRO A 212 -10.89 8.37 -8.58
N GLU A 213 -10.03 8.49 -9.58
CA GLU A 213 -9.82 9.77 -10.26
C GLU A 213 -11.06 10.19 -11.06
N ILE A 214 -11.29 11.50 -11.20
CA ILE A 214 -12.49 12.03 -11.87
C ILE A 214 -12.64 11.54 -13.33
N HIS A 215 -11.53 11.27 -14.02
CA HIS A 215 -11.54 10.79 -15.41
C HIS A 215 -11.69 9.27 -15.51
N CYS A 216 -11.65 8.54 -14.40
CA CYS A 216 -11.90 7.12 -14.36
C CYS A 216 -13.40 6.82 -14.18
N ASP A 217 -13.80 5.62 -14.58
CA ASP A 217 -15.14 5.09 -14.30
C ASP A 217 -15.38 5.05 -12.78
N GLY A 218 -16.57 5.49 -12.36
CA GLY A 218 -16.89 5.61 -10.92
C GLY A 218 -16.21 6.77 -10.20
N GLY A 219 -15.45 7.63 -10.89
CA GLY A 219 -14.87 8.85 -10.32
C GLY A 219 -15.72 10.11 -10.48
N HIS A 220 -16.71 10.11 -11.37
CA HIS A 220 -17.52 11.29 -11.65
C HIS A 220 -19.02 11.01 -11.86
N THR A 221 -19.81 12.08 -11.73
CA THR A 221 -21.23 12.12 -12.05
C THR A 221 -21.60 13.39 -12.81
N PHE A 222 -22.55 13.28 -13.73
CA PHE A 222 -23.17 14.41 -14.41
C PHE A 222 -24.51 14.83 -13.77
N ARG A 223 -24.92 14.16 -12.68
CA ARG A 223 -26.18 14.47 -12.00
C ARG A 223 -26.08 15.84 -11.29
N PRO A 224 -27.19 16.61 -11.23
CA PRO A 224 -27.26 17.81 -10.40
C PRO A 224 -26.99 17.46 -8.93
N PRO A 225 -26.51 18.42 -8.10
CA PRO A 225 -26.41 18.17 -6.68
C PRO A 225 -27.84 18.10 -6.13
N SER A 226 -28.31 16.93 -5.73
CA SER A 226 -29.61 16.80 -5.07
C SER A 226 -29.53 17.44 -3.68
N LEU A 227 -30.60 18.16 -3.28
CA LEU A 227 -30.72 18.78 -1.95
C LEU A 227 -30.69 17.76 -0.80
N SER A 228 -30.85 16.46 -1.10
CA SER A 228 -30.49 15.36 -0.23
C SER A 228 -29.22 14.70 -0.76
N GLN A 229 -28.17 14.77 0.03
CA GLN A 229 -26.85 14.19 -0.23
C GLN A 229 -26.87 12.66 -0.01
N TYR A 230 -27.83 11.98 -0.62
CA TYR A 230 -28.01 10.53 -0.55
C TYR A 230 -28.11 9.98 -1.96
N CYS A 231 -27.05 9.29 -2.41
CA CYS A 231 -27.13 8.45 -3.59
C CYS A 231 -27.78 7.12 -3.17
N VAL A 232 -28.64 6.55 -4.02
CA VAL A 232 -29.17 5.18 -3.83
C VAL A 232 -28.05 4.12 -3.79
N CYS A 233 -26.85 4.48 -4.26
CA CYS A 233 -25.63 3.68 -4.14
C CYS A 233 -25.02 3.64 -2.72
N ASP A 234 -25.39 4.58 -1.83
CA ASP A 234 -24.97 4.57 -0.42
C ASP A 234 -25.66 3.47 0.40
N ILE A 235 -26.83 2.99 -0.06
CA ILE A 235 -27.64 1.98 0.64
C ILE A 235 -27.04 0.58 0.50
N ALA A 236 -26.35 0.28 -0.62
CA ALA A 236 -25.68 -1.00 -0.82
C ALA A 236 -24.32 -1.10 -0.09
N ASN A 237 -23.75 0.02 0.35
CA ASN A 237 -22.44 0.10 1.02
C ASN A 237 -22.54 0.49 2.51
N GLY A 238 -23.72 0.34 3.15
CA GLY A 238 -23.88 0.61 4.58
C GLY A 238 -23.73 2.08 4.99
N ASN A 239 -23.78 3.03 4.05
CA ASN A 239 -23.70 4.46 4.32
C ASN A 239 -25.08 5.06 4.66
N GLY A 240 -25.87 4.35 5.46
CA GLY A 240 -27.06 4.89 6.08
C GLY A 240 -26.68 5.70 7.31
N HIS A 241 -26.64 7.04 7.19
CA HIS A 241 -26.79 7.89 8.37
C HIS A 241 -28.19 7.62 8.94
N ALA A 242 -28.25 6.78 9.98
CA ALA A 242 -29.40 6.77 10.87
C ALA A 242 -29.50 8.19 11.45
N ASN A 243 -30.72 8.74 11.37
CA ASN A 243 -31.09 10.00 12.00
C ASN A 243 -30.41 10.18 13.36
N HIS A 244 -29.89 11.39 13.60
CA HIS A 244 -29.62 11.89 14.94
C HIS A 244 -30.88 11.75 15.81
N HIS A 245 -31.05 10.59 16.41
CA HIS A 245 -31.66 10.48 17.71
C HIS A 245 -30.53 10.59 18.72
N ASP A 246 -30.66 11.61 19.55
CA ASP A 246 -29.83 11.92 20.70
C ASP A 246 -29.88 10.73 21.69
N ASP A 247 -29.08 9.70 21.42
CA ASP A 247 -28.93 8.55 22.32
C ASP A 247 -27.96 8.94 23.44
N LEU A 248 -28.56 9.42 24.51
CA LEU A 248 -27.96 9.75 25.81
C LEU A 248 -27.47 8.50 26.59
N PHE A 249 -26.89 7.50 25.91
CA PHE A 249 -26.40 6.28 26.55
C PHE A 249 -24.94 6.00 26.19
N GLY A 250 -24.04 6.49 27.05
CA GLY A 250 -22.72 5.90 27.24
C GLY A 250 -21.54 6.57 26.55
N ASN A 251 -21.39 7.90 26.69
CA ASN A 251 -20.05 8.51 26.66
C ASN A 251 -19.27 8.02 27.89
N GLN A 252 -18.79 6.78 27.84
CA GLN A 252 -17.61 6.41 28.59
C GLN A 252 -16.45 7.07 27.83
N GLU A 253 -16.01 8.22 28.32
CA GLU A 253 -14.77 8.86 27.87
C GLU A 253 -13.67 7.77 27.85
N VAL A 254 -13.25 7.33 26.66
CA VAL A 254 -11.99 6.58 26.50
C VAL A 254 -10.89 7.64 26.57
N CYS A 255 -10.75 8.26 27.73
CA CYS A 255 -9.66 9.18 28.06
C CYS A 255 -8.53 8.29 28.59
N GLY A 256 -7.48 8.05 27.79
CA GLY A 256 -6.34 7.26 28.24
C GLY A 256 -5.76 6.24 27.26
N GLU A 257 -6.28 6.01 26.04
CA GLU A 257 -5.69 5.03 25.12
C GLU A 257 -4.23 5.38 24.82
N VAL A 258 -3.97 6.65 24.48
CA VAL A 258 -2.64 7.17 24.18
C VAL A 258 -1.75 7.16 25.42
N GLU A 259 -2.26 7.63 26.56
CA GLU A 259 -1.50 7.67 27.82
C GLU A 259 -1.09 6.27 28.30
N VAL A 260 -1.99 5.28 28.19
CA VAL A 260 -1.70 3.88 28.53
C VAL A 260 -0.65 3.30 27.59
N LEU A 261 -0.72 3.62 26.29
CA LEU A 261 0.29 3.17 25.33
C LEU A 261 1.66 3.79 25.64
N MET A 262 1.71 5.09 25.92
CA MET A 262 2.96 5.78 26.29
C MET A 262 3.56 5.23 27.58
N GLU A 263 2.73 4.96 28.60
CA GLU A 263 3.19 4.35 29.85
C GLU A 263 3.74 2.94 29.63
N ARG A 264 3.09 2.12 28.79
CA ARG A 264 3.61 0.80 28.40
C ARG A 264 4.93 0.90 27.64
N MET A 265 5.05 1.86 26.74
CA MET A 265 6.32 2.10 26.03
C MET A 265 7.43 2.47 27.01
N LYS A 266 7.14 3.32 28.00
CA LYS A 266 8.11 3.67 29.03
C LYS A 266 8.55 2.45 29.84
N GLN A 267 7.60 1.63 30.29
CA GLN A 267 7.89 0.40 31.05
C GLN A 267 8.73 -0.60 30.26
N LEU A 268 8.41 -0.82 28.99
CA LEU A 268 9.19 -1.71 28.11
C LEU A 268 10.62 -1.21 27.90
N GLN A 269 10.81 0.10 27.82
CA GLN A 269 12.14 0.69 27.69
C GLN A 269 12.96 0.50 28.97
N GLU A 270 12.35 0.67 30.15
CA GLU A 270 13.00 0.45 31.45
C GLU A 270 13.34 -1.04 31.66
N CYS A 271 12.43 -1.98 31.33
CA CYS A 271 12.68 -3.42 31.50
C CYS A 271 13.79 -3.96 30.59
N ARG A 272 13.97 -3.39 29.39
CA ARG A 272 15.05 -3.79 28.47
C ARG A 272 16.44 -3.55 29.05
N ASP A 273 16.59 -2.56 29.91
CA ASP A 273 17.87 -2.23 30.53
C ASP A 273 18.23 -3.20 31.68
N ASP A 274 17.24 -3.95 32.21
CA ASP A 274 17.39 -4.79 33.41
C ASP A 274 17.48 -6.32 33.12
N GLU A 275 16.73 -6.87 32.15
CA GLU A 275 16.72 -8.32 31.84
C GLU A 275 16.56 -8.63 30.34
N GLU A 276 17.58 -9.22 29.71
CA GLU A 276 17.50 -9.74 28.33
C GLU A 276 16.98 -11.19 28.29
N ALA A 277 15.92 -11.43 27.51
CA ALA A 277 15.41 -12.77 27.26
C ALA A 277 16.43 -13.64 26.49
N SER A 278 16.44 -14.94 26.76
CA SER A 278 17.31 -15.86 26.04
C SER A 278 16.88 -16.02 24.57
N GLN A 279 17.81 -16.39 23.69
CA GLN A 279 17.54 -16.63 22.26
C GLN A 279 16.47 -17.72 22.02
N GLU A 280 16.43 -18.77 22.86
CA GLU A 280 15.41 -19.81 22.79
C GLU A 280 14.01 -19.29 23.18
N GLU A 281 13.97 -18.43 24.19
CA GLU A 281 12.73 -17.78 24.61
C GLU A 281 12.22 -16.82 23.54
N MET A 282 13.09 -16.00 22.94
CA MET A 282 12.73 -15.10 21.83
C MET A 282 12.17 -15.87 20.63
N ALA A 283 12.77 -17.01 20.28
CA ALA A 283 12.26 -17.90 19.25
C ALA A 283 10.87 -18.45 19.60
N THR A 284 10.63 -18.81 20.86
CA THR A 284 9.33 -19.30 21.34
C THR A 284 8.27 -18.19 21.29
N ARG A 285 8.63 -16.96 21.69
CA ARG A 285 7.74 -15.78 21.63
C ARG A 285 7.38 -15.44 20.18
N PHE A 286 8.32 -15.56 19.24
CA PHE A 286 8.05 -15.44 17.80
C PHE A 286 7.03 -16.47 17.31
N GLU A 287 7.22 -17.75 17.62
CA GLU A 287 6.30 -18.81 17.18
C GLU A 287 4.89 -18.64 17.79
N ARG A 288 4.81 -18.13 19.02
CA ARG A 288 3.54 -17.74 19.66
C ARG A 288 2.86 -16.60 18.90
N GLU A 289 3.55 -15.48 18.68
CA GLU A 289 2.98 -14.32 17.97
C GLU A 289 2.58 -14.67 16.53
N LYS A 290 3.40 -15.47 15.83
CA LYS A 290 3.09 -16.00 14.50
C LYS A 290 1.78 -16.78 14.53
N THR A 291 1.59 -17.65 15.52
CA THR A 291 0.36 -18.45 15.70
C THR A 291 -0.84 -17.59 16.06
N GLU A 292 -0.68 -16.64 16.99
CA GLU A 292 -1.75 -15.71 17.41
C GLU A 292 -2.20 -14.84 16.25
N SER A 293 -1.28 -14.39 15.41
CA SER A 293 -1.61 -13.64 14.20
C SER A 293 -2.52 -14.43 13.26
N MET A 294 -2.39 -15.76 13.19
CA MET A 294 -3.30 -16.60 12.40
C MET A 294 -4.74 -16.58 12.93
N LEU A 295 -4.90 -16.46 14.25
CA LEU A 295 -6.21 -16.41 14.91
C LEU A 295 -6.91 -15.06 14.74
N VAL A 296 -6.22 -14.04 14.23
CA VAL A 296 -6.82 -12.76 13.87
C VAL A 296 -7.71 -12.98 12.64
N VAL A 297 -9.03 -12.98 12.89
CA VAL A 297 -10.08 -13.13 11.88
C VAL A 297 -10.24 -11.80 11.13
N THR A 298 -10.17 -11.85 9.80
CA THR A 298 -10.53 -10.76 8.90
C THR A 298 -12.01 -10.90 8.52
N ALA A 299 -12.65 -9.81 8.08
CA ALA A 299 -14.07 -9.85 7.72
C ALA A 299 -14.37 -10.98 6.70
N GLU A 300 -15.47 -11.71 6.95
CA GLU A 300 -15.93 -12.79 6.07
C GLU A 300 -16.37 -12.24 4.70
N ASP A 301 -16.28 -13.09 3.68
CA ASP A 301 -16.64 -12.76 2.31
C ASP A 301 -18.16 -12.54 2.21
N GLU A 302 -18.61 -11.28 2.26
CA GLU A 302 -19.88 -10.93 1.63
C GLU A 302 -19.68 -10.96 0.12
N GLU A 303 -20.38 -11.86 -0.58
CA GLU A 303 -20.37 -11.96 -2.03
C GLU A 303 -20.79 -10.63 -2.67
N GLY A 304 -19.80 -9.88 -3.15
CA GLY A 304 -20.03 -8.62 -3.86
C GLY A 304 -20.71 -8.83 -5.22
N VAL A 305 -21.61 -7.91 -5.56
CA VAL A 305 -22.34 -7.86 -6.84
C VAL A 305 -21.35 -7.82 -8.03
N PRO A 306 -21.62 -8.54 -9.15
CA PRO A 306 -20.69 -8.60 -10.26
C PRO A 306 -20.48 -7.24 -10.96
N SER A 307 -19.29 -6.66 -10.80
CA SER A 307 -18.78 -5.52 -11.58
C SER A 307 -18.24 -5.97 -12.94
N ARG A 308 -18.29 -5.11 -13.96
CA ARG A 308 -17.66 -5.33 -15.28
C ARG A 308 -16.23 -4.76 -15.32
N ASP A 309 -15.48 -4.92 -14.24
CA ASP A 309 -14.16 -4.30 -14.07
C ASP A 309 -13.09 -5.06 -14.88
N ILE A 310 -12.18 -4.32 -15.52
CA ILE A 310 -11.04 -4.87 -16.27
C ILE A 310 -10.20 -5.76 -15.36
N SER A 311 -10.13 -5.47 -14.06
CA SER A 311 -9.41 -6.28 -13.06
C SER A 311 -9.77 -7.77 -13.13
N ARG A 312 -11.03 -8.10 -13.44
CA ARG A 312 -11.53 -9.48 -13.46
C ARG A 312 -10.87 -10.37 -14.50
N HIS A 313 -10.38 -9.79 -15.60
CA HIS A 313 -9.65 -10.52 -16.63
C HIS A 313 -8.27 -11.00 -16.16
N PHE A 314 -7.79 -10.48 -15.02
CA PHE A 314 -6.48 -10.74 -14.44
C PHE A 314 -6.55 -11.40 -13.06
N GLU A 315 -7.75 -11.52 -12.51
CA GLU A 315 -7.99 -12.14 -11.21
C GLU A 315 -7.88 -13.67 -11.32
N ASP A 316 -7.20 -14.27 -10.36
CA ASP A 316 -7.36 -15.70 -10.05
C ASP A 316 -7.97 -15.77 -8.64
N PRO A 317 -9.31 -15.77 -8.53
CA PRO A 317 -10.00 -15.78 -7.24
C PRO A 317 -9.69 -17.03 -6.40
N SER A 318 -9.16 -18.09 -7.01
CA SER A 318 -8.82 -19.33 -6.31
C SER A 318 -7.52 -19.23 -5.50
N TYR A 319 -6.73 -18.17 -5.72
CA TYR A 319 -5.42 -17.98 -5.12
C TYR A 319 -5.37 -16.68 -4.31
N GLY A 320 -5.53 -16.80 -3.00
CA GLY A 320 -5.39 -15.70 -2.05
C GLY A 320 -4.39 -16.00 -0.94
N TYR A 321 -4.22 -15.03 -0.05
CA TYR A 321 -3.43 -15.19 1.17
C TYR A 321 -3.93 -16.38 2.01
N LYS A 322 -2.97 -17.13 2.55
CA LYS A 322 -3.21 -18.15 3.57
C LYS A 322 -2.12 -17.98 4.61
N ASP A 323 -2.45 -18.20 5.89
CA ASP A 323 -1.48 -18.04 6.96
C ASP A 323 -0.22 -18.92 6.74
N PHE A 324 0.93 -18.35 7.09
CA PHE A 324 2.28 -18.89 6.83
C PHE A 324 2.48 -20.35 7.27
N SER A 325 1.83 -20.81 8.34
CA SER A 325 1.89 -22.21 8.78
C SER A 325 0.50 -22.72 9.18
N ARG A 326 -0.33 -23.05 8.18
CA ARG A 326 -1.62 -23.72 8.43
C ARG A 326 -1.37 -25.10 9.07
N ARG A 327 -2.30 -25.57 9.92
CA ARG A 327 -2.22 -26.91 10.54
C ARG A 327 -1.94 -27.99 9.47
N GLY A 328 -0.74 -28.56 9.50
CA GLY A 328 -0.29 -29.64 8.61
C GLY A 328 0.87 -29.29 7.66
N GLU A 329 1.17 -28.00 7.42
CA GLU A 329 2.30 -27.56 6.58
C GLU A 329 3.37 -26.88 7.46
N HIS A 330 4.57 -27.45 7.52
CA HIS A 330 5.72 -26.84 8.21
C HIS A 330 6.57 -26.06 7.21
N VAL A 331 6.26 -24.78 7.02
CA VAL A 331 7.12 -23.85 6.25
C VAL A 331 8.21 -23.31 7.17
N PRO A 332 9.51 -23.41 6.81
CA PRO A 332 10.59 -22.92 7.64
C PRO A 332 10.55 -21.39 7.79
N THR A 333 10.61 -20.92 9.04
CA THR A 333 10.83 -19.51 9.39
C THR A 333 12.10 -18.98 8.71
N LEU A 334 12.03 -17.79 8.11
CA LEU A 334 13.18 -17.09 7.56
C LEU A 334 13.80 -16.23 8.67
N ARG A 335 15.03 -16.56 9.10
CA ARG A 335 15.78 -15.68 10.00
C ARG A 335 16.42 -14.56 9.18
N VAL A 336 16.36 -13.33 9.68
CA VAL A 336 16.96 -12.18 9.02
C VAL A 336 18.48 -12.34 8.88
N GLN A 337 19.13 -13.02 9.84
CA GLN A 337 20.55 -13.38 9.81
C GLN A 337 20.90 -14.30 8.63
N ASP A 338 19.95 -15.10 8.14
CA ASP A 338 20.18 -15.99 7.00
C ASP A 338 20.04 -15.24 5.66
N TYR A 339 19.20 -14.20 5.61
CA TYR A 339 18.98 -13.37 4.43
C TYR A 339 18.29 -12.04 4.78
N SER A 340 19.08 -10.98 4.97
CA SER A 340 18.62 -9.61 5.24
C SER A 340 18.65 -8.72 4.00
N TRP A 341 17.94 -7.59 4.05
CA TRP A 341 18.04 -6.56 3.01
C TRP A 341 19.44 -5.95 2.98
N GLU A 342 19.97 -5.58 4.15
CA GLU A 342 21.25 -4.88 4.32
C GLU A 342 22.44 -5.71 3.83
N ASP A 343 22.51 -6.99 4.19
CA ASP A 343 23.68 -7.82 3.86
C ASP A 343 23.57 -8.47 2.47
N HIS A 344 22.35 -8.75 2.00
CA HIS A 344 22.13 -9.57 0.79
C HIS A 344 21.29 -8.87 -0.26
N GLY A 345 20.06 -8.48 0.11
CA GLY A 345 19.05 -8.01 -0.84
C GLY A 345 19.49 -6.77 -1.62
N PHE A 346 19.99 -5.75 -0.91
CA PHE A 346 20.49 -4.50 -1.49
C PHE A 346 21.58 -4.77 -2.53
N SER A 347 22.61 -5.53 -2.14
CA SER A 347 23.76 -5.86 -2.99
C SER A 347 23.33 -6.64 -4.24
N LEU A 348 22.37 -7.56 -4.12
CA LEU A 348 21.85 -8.29 -5.26
C LEU A 348 21.11 -7.39 -6.25
N VAL A 349 20.19 -6.55 -5.75
CA VAL A 349 19.42 -5.62 -6.60
C VAL A 349 20.38 -4.66 -7.29
N ASN A 350 21.28 -4.02 -6.55
CA ASN A 350 22.20 -3.02 -7.12
C ASN A 350 23.16 -3.62 -8.17
N ARG A 351 23.49 -4.91 -8.05
CA ARG A 351 24.30 -5.62 -9.05
C ARG A 351 23.53 -5.94 -10.34
N LEU A 352 22.24 -6.25 -10.24
CA LEU A 352 21.43 -6.72 -11.36
C LEU A 352 20.61 -5.61 -12.04
N TYR A 353 20.25 -4.57 -11.29
CA TYR A 353 19.59 -3.36 -11.75
C TYR A 353 20.10 -2.16 -10.93
N PRO A 354 21.19 -1.52 -11.37
CA PRO A 354 21.81 -0.39 -10.68
C PRO A 354 20.82 0.75 -10.40
N ASP A 355 21.12 1.56 -9.38
CA ASP A 355 20.33 2.70 -8.87
C ASP A 355 18.99 2.32 -8.20
N VAL A 356 18.28 1.29 -8.67
CA VAL A 356 17.04 0.83 -8.01
C VAL A 356 17.31 0.33 -6.60
N GLY A 357 18.44 -0.35 -6.39
CA GLY A 357 18.85 -0.79 -5.06
C GLY A 357 18.93 0.38 -4.07
N GLN A 358 19.56 1.48 -4.50
CA GLN A 358 19.68 2.71 -3.70
C GLN A 358 18.32 3.37 -3.47
N MET A 359 17.48 3.50 -4.51
CA MET A 359 16.15 4.10 -4.35
C MET A 359 15.26 3.32 -3.39
N LEU A 360 15.29 1.99 -3.46
CA LEU A 360 14.53 1.12 -2.54
C LEU A 360 15.07 1.24 -1.11
N ASP A 361 16.39 1.23 -0.93
CA ASP A 361 17.02 1.39 0.38
C ASP A 361 16.64 2.72 1.04
N GLU A 362 16.78 3.82 0.30
CA GLU A 362 16.37 5.16 0.77
C GLU A 362 14.88 5.21 1.11
N LYS A 363 14.01 4.52 0.35
CA LYS A 363 12.57 4.45 0.63
C LYS A 363 12.24 3.64 1.89
N PHE A 364 12.88 2.49 2.08
CA PHE A 364 12.71 1.67 3.28
C PHE A 364 13.19 2.41 4.52
N GLN A 365 14.40 2.99 4.46
CA GLN A 365 14.96 3.77 5.56
C GLN A 365 14.12 5.02 5.87
N MET A 366 13.62 5.72 4.84
CA MET A 366 12.76 6.88 5.02
C MET A 366 11.49 6.50 5.76
N ALA A 367 10.75 5.47 5.32
CA ALA A 367 9.52 5.07 5.99
C ALA A 367 9.77 4.52 7.40
N TYR A 368 10.78 3.67 7.56
CA TYR A 368 11.10 3.07 8.86
C TYR A 368 11.49 4.11 9.90
N ASN A 369 12.29 5.12 9.51
CA ASN A 369 12.81 6.15 10.43
C ASN A 369 11.95 7.40 10.53
N LEU A 370 10.94 7.58 9.66
CA LEU A 370 10.07 8.76 9.69
C LEU A 370 9.45 8.92 11.08
N THR A 371 9.64 10.09 11.67
CA THR A 371 9.05 10.46 12.96
C THR A 371 8.92 11.97 13.03
N TYR A 372 7.85 12.42 13.66
CA TYR A 372 7.66 13.82 14.05
C TYR A 372 7.86 14.00 15.55
N ASN A 373 8.26 12.94 16.25
CA ASN A 373 8.35 12.84 17.71
C ASN A 373 7.04 13.27 18.37
N THR A 374 5.91 12.86 17.77
CA THR A 374 4.56 13.12 18.27
C THR A 374 3.79 11.83 18.39
N MET A 375 2.83 11.81 19.32
CA MET A 375 1.84 10.77 19.45
C MET A 375 0.49 11.41 19.80
N ALA A 376 -0.45 11.39 18.86
CA ALA A 376 -1.72 12.12 18.93
C ALA A 376 -1.52 13.62 19.23
N THR A 377 -1.85 14.06 20.45
CA THR A 377 -1.66 15.44 20.90
C THR A 377 -0.35 15.68 21.63
N HIS A 378 0.39 14.62 21.97
CA HIS A 378 1.64 14.68 22.72
C HIS A 378 2.83 14.95 21.80
N LYS A 379 3.79 15.74 22.28
CA LYS A 379 5.03 16.10 21.59
C LYS A 379 6.23 15.53 22.35
N ASP A 380 7.37 15.51 21.67
CA ASP A 380 8.65 15.01 22.20
C ASP A 380 8.60 13.55 22.66
N VAL A 381 7.83 12.72 21.93
CA VAL A 381 7.66 11.28 22.21
C VAL A 381 8.51 10.48 21.21
N ASP A 382 9.42 9.64 21.72
CA ASP A 382 10.09 8.65 20.85
C ASP A 382 9.13 7.50 20.51
N THR A 383 8.81 7.40 19.22
CA THR A 383 7.90 6.38 18.67
C THR A 383 8.63 5.20 18.04
N SER A 384 9.97 5.15 18.12
CA SER A 384 10.83 4.12 17.48
C SER A 384 10.37 2.70 17.81
N MET A 385 10.08 2.42 19.07
CA MET A 385 9.63 1.11 19.51
C MET A 385 8.26 0.73 18.94
N LEU A 386 7.30 1.66 18.88
CA LEU A 386 5.99 1.41 18.28
C LEU A 386 6.10 1.15 16.78
N ARG A 387 6.89 1.96 16.07
CA ARG A 387 7.14 1.78 14.62
C ARG A 387 7.82 0.45 14.33
N ARG A 388 8.82 0.06 15.13
CA ARG A 388 9.49 -1.24 15.03
C ARG A 388 8.55 -2.41 15.31
N ALA A 389 7.67 -2.30 16.31
CA ALA A 389 6.67 -3.33 16.59
C ALA A 389 5.70 -3.54 15.42
N ILE A 390 5.25 -2.46 14.77
CA ILE A 390 4.41 -2.53 13.56
C ILE A 390 5.16 -3.25 12.43
N TRP A 391 6.40 -2.84 12.14
CA TRP A 391 7.22 -3.44 11.09
C TRP A 391 7.45 -4.94 11.33
N ASN A 392 7.85 -5.29 12.56
CA ASN A 392 8.18 -6.66 12.92
C ASN A 392 6.94 -7.56 13.01
N TYR A 393 5.77 -7.00 13.35
CA TYR A 393 4.51 -7.75 13.28
C TYR A 393 4.17 -8.16 11.85
N ILE A 394 4.39 -7.28 10.87
CA ILE A 394 4.17 -7.59 9.46
C ILE A 394 5.13 -8.67 8.98
N HIS A 395 6.42 -8.50 9.25
CA HIS A 395 7.42 -9.51 8.94
C HIS A 395 7.13 -10.85 9.61
N CYS A 396 6.62 -10.85 10.85
CA CYS A 396 6.15 -12.05 11.55
C CYS A 396 5.02 -12.78 10.80
N MET A 397 4.04 -12.05 10.26
CA MET A 397 2.96 -12.63 9.43
C MET A 397 3.51 -13.34 8.19
N PHE A 398 4.59 -12.82 7.61
CA PHE A 398 5.30 -13.44 6.49
C PHE A 398 6.36 -14.46 6.93
N GLY A 399 6.44 -14.81 8.21
CA GLY A 399 7.37 -15.80 8.74
C GLY A 399 8.84 -15.36 8.77
N ILE A 400 9.09 -14.05 8.80
CA ILE A 400 10.42 -13.44 8.90
C ILE A 400 10.70 -13.09 10.37
N ARG A 401 11.80 -13.61 10.92
CA ARG A 401 12.18 -13.47 12.33
C ARG A 401 13.45 -12.64 12.51
N TYR A 402 13.39 -11.65 13.37
CA TYR A 402 14.53 -10.89 13.90
C TYR A 402 14.97 -11.50 15.23
N ASP A 403 16.16 -12.11 15.27
CA ASP A 403 16.66 -12.79 16.48
C ASP A 403 17.02 -11.84 17.65
N ASP A 404 17.11 -10.53 17.40
CA ASP A 404 17.38 -9.47 18.38
C ASP A 404 16.10 -8.74 18.84
N TYR A 405 14.92 -9.20 18.40
CA TYR A 405 13.65 -8.58 18.74
C TYR A 405 12.79 -9.45 19.67
N ASP A 406 12.30 -8.84 20.75
CA ASP A 406 11.34 -9.48 21.64
C ASP A 406 9.91 -9.34 21.10
N TYR A 407 9.41 -10.40 20.47
CA TYR A 407 8.05 -10.48 19.94
C TYR A 407 6.96 -10.38 21.02
N GLY A 408 7.30 -10.48 22.31
CA GLY A 408 6.40 -10.18 23.42
C GLY A 408 5.96 -8.71 23.47
N GLU A 409 6.74 -7.79 22.91
CA GLU A 409 6.41 -6.36 22.85
C GLU A 409 5.19 -6.07 21.96
N ILE A 410 4.98 -6.87 20.91
CA ILE A 410 3.92 -6.63 19.92
C ILE A 410 2.55 -6.68 20.58
N ASN A 411 2.30 -7.66 21.45
CA ASN A 411 1.03 -7.79 22.18
C ASN A 411 0.81 -6.69 23.22
N GLN A 412 1.87 -6.02 23.67
CA GLN A 412 1.79 -4.91 24.62
C GLN A 412 1.49 -3.57 23.93
N LEU A 413 2.02 -3.39 22.71
CA LEU A 413 1.97 -2.16 21.94
C LEU A 413 0.83 -2.12 20.92
N LEU A 414 0.49 -3.25 20.32
CA LEU A 414 -0.53 -3.33 19.26
C LEU A 414 -1.80 -3.99 19.82
N ASP A 415 -2.86 -3.20 19.94
CA ASP A 415 -4.16 -3.70 20.39
C ASP A 415 -4.82 -4.58 19.32
N ARG A 416 -5.89 -5.28 19.70
CA ARG A 416 -6.58 -6.22 18.81
C ARG A 416 -7.16 -5.52 17.57
N SER A 417 -7.74 -4.32 17.73
CA SER A 417 -8.36 -3.61 16.62
C SER A 417 -7.32 -3.22 15.57
N PHE A 418 -6.15 -2.79 16.02
CA PHE A 418 -5.04 -2.43 15.16
C PHE A 418 -4.42 -3.65 14.48
N LYS A 419 -4.24 -4.77 15.20
CA LYS A 419 -3.78 -6.04 14.59
C LYS A 419 -4.72 -6.54 13.48
N ILE A 420 -6.04 -6.45 13.69
CA ILE A 420 -7.05 -6.78 12.65
C ILE A 420 -6.89 -5.87 11.43
N TYR A 421 -6.72 -4.57 11.63
CA TYR A 421 -6.51 -3.62 10.55
C TYR A 421 -5.22 -3.91 9.78
N ILE A 422 -4.08 -4.08 10.47
CA ILE A 422 -2.77 -4.38 9.85
C ILE A 422 -2.87 -5.68 9.02
N LYS A 423 -3.39 -6.77 9.62
CA LYS A 423 -3.50 -8.06 8.92
C LYS A 423 -4.37 -7.95 7.67
N THR A 424 -5.51 -7.28 7.77
CA THR A 424 -6.42 -7.09 6.62
C THR A 424 -5.74 -6.28 5.53
N MET A 425 -5.13 -5.16 5.87
CA MET A 425 -4.50 -4.27 4.90
C MET A 425 -3.29 -4.90 4.20
N VAL A 426 -2.53 -5.75 4.89
CA VAL A 426 -1.34 -6.40 4.32
C VAL A 426 -1.69 -7.69 3.56
N CYS A 427 -2.70 -8.45 3.99
CA CYS A 427 -2.98 -9.79 3.45
C CYS A 427 -4.17 -9.84 2.49
N SER A 428 -5.19 -9.00 2.72
CA SER A 428 -6.44 -8.93 1.95
C SER A 428 -6.94 -7.49 1.89
N PRO A 429 -6.14 -6.56 1.32
CA PRO A 429 -6.43 -5.14 1.34
C PRO A 429 -7.81 -4.78 0.78
N GLU A 430 -8.32 -5.54 -0.18
CA GLU A 430 -9.64 -5.39 -0.76
C GLU A 430 -10.79 -5.47 0.26
N LYS A 431 -10.56 -6.09 1.41
CA LYS A 431 -11.52 -6.21 2.53
C LYS A 431 -11.46 -5.03 3.51
N THR A 432 -10.60 -4.04 3.28
CA THR A 432 -10.41 -2.91 4.20
C THR A 432 -11.65 -2.00 4.17
N THR A 433 -12.23 -1.75 5.35
CA THR A 433 -13.43 -0.92 5.48
C THR A 433 -13.17 0.35 6.29
N LYS A 434 -14.01 1.36 6.09
CA LYS A 434 -13.97 2.61 6.89
C LYS A 434 -14.15 2.34 8.38
N ARG A 435 -15.02 1.39 8.74
CA ARG A 435 -15.25 0.97 10.13
C ARG A 435 -13.96 0.45 10.77
N MET A 436 -13.18 -0.35 10.05
CA MET A 436 -11.89 -0.81 10.55
C MET A 436 -10.92 0.36 10.75
N TYR A 437 -10.83 1.25 9.76
CA TYR A 437 -10.01 2.46 9.83
C TYR A 437 -10.35 3.36 11.03
N GLU A 438 -11.63 3.52 11.34
CA GLU A 438 -12.10 4.32 12.48
C GLU A 438 -11.97 3.58 13.82
N SER A 439 -11.88 2.25 13.82
CA SER A 439 -11.91 1.45 15.04
C SER A 439 -10.63 1.49 15.87
N PHE A 440 -9.47 1.58 15.22
CA PHE A 440 -8.15 1.63 15.86
C PHE A 440 -7.68 3.09 16.03
N TRP A 441 -6.88 3.35 17.08
CA TRP A 441 -6.23 4.64 17.31
C TRP A 441 -7.20 5.82 17.16
N ARG A 442 -8.26 5.81 17.96
CA ARG A 442 -9.38 6.75 17.80
C ARG A 442 -8.99 8.18 18.14
N GLN A 443 -8.00 8.34 19.01
CA GLN A 443 -7.47 9.64 19.44
C GLN A 443 -6.35 10.17 18.54
N PHE A 444 -5.84 9.35 17.61
CA PHE A 444 -4.75 9.73 16.72
C PHE A 444 -5.26 10.51 15.51
N GLN A 445 -4.39 11.34 14.97
CA GLN A 445 -4.68 12.14 13.78
C GLN A 445 -4.72 11.27 12.52
N HIS A 446 -5.46 11.72 11.50
CA HIS A 446 -5.48 11.03 10.21
C HIS A 446 -4.10 10.98 9.54
N SER A 447 -3.26 12.00 9.73
CA SER A 447 -1.86 12.00 9.29
C SER A 447 -1.08 10.83 9.90
N GLU A 448 -1.26 10.54 11.19
CA GLU A 448 -0.61 9.39 11.86
C GLU A 448 -1.13 8.05 11.33
N LYS A 449 -2.41 7.96 10.97
CA LYS A 449 -2.96 6.77 10.29
C LYS A 449 -2.40 6.60 8.87
N VAL A 450 -2.19 7.69 8.13
CA VAL A 450 -1.49 7.65 6.83
C VAL A 450 -0.05 7.22 7.02
N HIS A 451 0.65 7.72 8.04
CA HIS A 451 2.02 7.33 8.39
C HIS A 451 2.12 5.81 8.64
N VAL A 452 1.20 5.25 9.42
CA VAL A 452 1.10 3.80 9.62
C VAL A 452 0.92 3.08 8.28
N ASN A 453 0.04 3.56 7.41
CA ASN A 453 -0.15 2.94 6.10
C ASN A 453 1.12 2.96 5.23
N LEU A 454 2.01 3.94 5.39
CA LEU A 454 3.34 3.95 4.76
C LEU A 454 4.24 2.85 5.31
N LEU A 455 4.33 2.72 6.64
CA LEU A 455 5.09 1.64 7.28
C LEU A 455 4.60 0.26 6.83
N LEU A 456 3.28 0.06 6.77
CA LEU A 456 2.66 -1.20 6.36
C LEU A 456 2.98 -1.56 4.91
N MET A 457 2.88 -0.57 4.02
CA MET A 457 3.23 -0.73 2.61
C MET A 457 4.70 -1.14 2.44
N GLU A 458 5.61 -0.43 3.09
CA GLU A 458 7.05 -0.67 2.95
C GLU A 458 7.52 -1.99 3.57
N ALA A 459 7.03 -2.33 4.77
CA ALA A 459 7.34 -3.60 5.41
C ALA A 459 6.84 -4.78 4.56
N ARG A 460 5.64 -4.68 4.00
CA ARG A 460 5.10 -5.69 3.08
C ARG A 460 5.98 -5.84 1.84
N MET A 461 6.33 -4.73 1.18
CA MET A 461 7.18 -4.74 -0.01
C MET A 461 8.54 -5.38 0.27
N GLN A 462 9.17 -5.03 1.39
CA GLN A 462 10.46 -5.60 1.79
C GLN A 462 10.34 -7.11 2.04
N ALA A 463 9.30 -7.59 2.73
CA ALA A 463 9.08 -9.01 2.96
C ALA A 463 8.96 -9.81 1.65
N GLU A 464 8.14 -9.32 0.71
CA GLU A 464 7.98 -9.96 -0.61
C GLU A 464 9.30 -10.00 -1.39
N LEU A 465 10.06 -8.88 -1.37
CA LEU A 465 11.37 -8.79 -2.01
C LEU A 465 12.38 -9.75 -1.41
N LEU A 466 12.46 -9.87 -0.08
CA LEU A 466 13.42 -10.76 0.57
C LEU A 466 13.25 -12.22 0.12
N TYR A 467 12.01 -12.71 0.01
CA TYR A 467 11.75 -14.04 -0.51
C TYR A 467 12.12 -14.19 -2.00
N ALA A 468 11.79 -13.18 -2.82
CA ALA A 468 12.16 -13.14 -4.24
C ALA A 468 13.68 -13.20 -4.44
N LEU A 469 14.39 -12.30 -3.77
CA LEU A 469 15.83 -12.14 -3.87
C LEU A 469 16.55 -13.38 -3.32
N ARG A 470 16.08 -13.96 -2.21
CA ARG A 470 16.61 -15.23 -1.68
C ARG A 470 16.47 -16.38 -2.69
N ALA A 471 15.32 -16.48 -3.36
CA ALA A 471 15.11 -17.49 -4.39
C ALA A 471 16.03 -17.28 -5.61
N ILE A 472 16.24 -16.01 -6.02
CA ILE A 472 17.18 -15.65 -7.09
C ILE A 472 18.62 -15.98 -6.68
N THR A 473 19.06 -15.61 -5.47
CA THR A 473 20.40 -15.95 -4.97
C THR A 473 20.63 -17.46 -5.02
N ARG A 474 19.66 -18.26 -4.54
CA ARG A 474 19.71 -19.74 -4.57
C ARG A 474 19.71 -20.36 -5.97
N TYR A 475 19.26 -19.63 -6.98
CA TYR A 475 19.37 -20.06 -8.37
C TYR A 475 20.76 -19.75 -8.94
N MET A 476 21.37 -18.63 -8.52
CA MET A 476 22.68 -18.19 -9.01
C MET A 476 23.85 -18.96 -8.40
N THR A 477 23.65 -19.55 -7.21
CA THR A 477 24.59 -20.43 -6.51
C THR A 477 24.24 -21.88 -6.74
#